data_AF-A0A1C9CJM3-F1
#
_entry.id   AF-A0A1C9CJM3-F1
#
_cell.length_a   1.000
_cell.length_b   1.000
_cell.length_c   1.000
_cell.angle_alpha   90.00
_cell.angle_beta   90.00
_cell.angle_gamma   90.00
#
_symmetry.space_group_name_H-M   'P 1'
#
loop_
_entity.id
_entity.type
_entity.pdbx_description
1 polymer ?
#
loop_
_entity_poly.entity_id
_entity_poly.type
_entity_poly.pdbx_seq_one_letter_code
_entity_poly.pdbx_strand_id
1 'polypeptide(L)'
;MSVSNNGNGAPIPAHIVDKLRGREFKTFDEFREALWLEVSQDPELIAQFSEINQLRISQGFTPFAPDEGHYIGPKETLKKFQIHHFIAIEYGGGVYDIDNLRIVTPRLHDEIHYRR
;
A
#
# COMPACT_ATOMS: atom_id res chain seq x y z
N MET A 1 1.28 5.99 -8.99
CA MET A 1 2.20 5.53 -7.92
C MET A 1 3.21 4.59 -8.54
N SER A 2 4.52 4.87 -8.41
CA SER A 2 5.56 3.99 -8.96
C SER A 2 6.10 3.08 -7.86
N VAL A 3 5.61 1.85 -7.80
CA VAL A 3 6.07 0.82 -6.85
C VAL A 3 7.09 -0.06 -7.57
N SER A 4 8.27 -0.21 -6.99
CA SER A 4 9.31 -1.13 -7.48
C SER A 4 9.51 -2.30 -6.51
N ASN A 5 10.21 -3.33 -6.96
CA ASN A 5 10.61 -4.45 -6.09
C ASN A 5 11.91 -4.20 -5.32
N ASN A 6 12.41 -2.96 -5.27
CA ASN A 6 13.65 -2.57 -4.60
C ASN A 6 13.43 -1.32 -3.73
N GLY A 7 14.42 -0.99 -2.90
CA GLY A 7 14.41 0.23 -2.09
C GLY A 7 13.48 0.10 -0.88
N ASN A 8 12.69 1.14 -0.61
CA ASN A 8 11.88 1.27 0.61
C ASN A 8 10.37 1.45 0.33
N GLY A 9 9.92 1.04 -0.86
CA GLY A 9 8.53 1.22 -1.30
C GLY A 9 8.22 2.62 -1.81
N ALA A 10 7.01 2.76 -2.38
CA ALA A 10 6.53 4.03 -2.92
C ALA A 10 5.86 4.87 -1.84
N PRO A 11 6.14 6.19 -1.75
CA PRO A 11 5.35 7.08 -0.90
C PRO A 11 3.92 7.21 -1.43
N ILE A 12 2.98 7.47 -0.52
CA ILE A 12 1.60 7.79 -0.88
C ILE A 12 1.58 9.22 -1.45
N PRO A 13 0.93 9.48 -2.60
CA PRO A 13 0.90 10.82 -3.20
C PRO A 13 0.31 11.86 -2.24
N ALA A 14 0.96 13.03 -2.13
CA ALA A 14 0.62 14.06 -1.13
C ALA A 14 -0.85 14.51 -1.17
N HIS A 15 -1.45 14.62 -2.36
CA HIS A 15 -2.84 15.02 -2.49
C HIS A 15 -3.83 13.95 -2.00
N ILE A 16 -3.44 12.67 -1.99
CA ILE A 16 -4.21 11.59 -1.34
C ILE A 16 -4.04 11.67 0.18
N VAL A 17 -2.82 11.96 0.65
CA VAL A 17 -2.54 12.18 2.08
C VAL A 17 -3.43 13.29 2.65
N ASP A 18 -3.56 14.40 1.93
CA ASP A 18 -4.37 15.54 2.34
C ASP A 18 -5.86 15.19 2.52
N LYS A 19 -6.40 14.23 1.77
CA LYS A 19 -7.79 13.73 1.92
C LYS A 19 -7.98 12.86 3.15
N LEU A 20 -6.91 12.24 3.64
CA LEU A 20 -6.94 11.33 4.78
C LEU A 20 -6.60 12.03 6.10
N ARG A 21 -5.94 13.20 6.05
CA ARG A 21 -5.59 13.99 7.25
C ARG A 21 -6.83 14.39 8.05
N GLY A 22 -6.73 14.26 9.37
CA GLY A 22 -7.80 14.63 10.30
C GLY A 22 -8.96 13.62 10.36
N ARG A 23 -8.95 12.56 9.57
CA ARG A 23 -9.91 11.45 9.69
C ARG A 23 -9.47 10.51 10.81
N GLU A 24 -10.44 10.03 11.57
CA GLU A 24 -10.23 9.00 12.59
C GLU A 24 -10.56 7.62 12.01
N PHE A 25 -9.72 6.63 12.31
CA PHE A 25 -9.90 5.25 11.92
C PHE A 25 -9.83 4.35 13.15
N LYS A 26 -10.79 3.45 13.31
CA LYS A 26 -10.82 2.52 14.45
C LYS A 26 -9.82 1.39 14.26
N THR A 27 -9.54 1.04 13.01
CA THR A 27 -8.59 -0.02 12.66
C THR A 27 -7.74 0.39 11.47
N PHE A 28 -6.59 -0.28 11.34
CA PHE A 28 -5.74 -0.09 10.15
C PHE A 28 -6.41 -0.60 8.87
N ASP A 29 -7.35 -1.54 8.97
CA ASP A 29 -8.12 -2.02 7.80
C ASP A 29 -9.07 -0.94 7.26
N GLU A 30 -9.73 -0.19 8.16
CA GLU A 30 -10.55 0.97 7.78
C GLU A 30 -9.70 2.06 7.11
N PHE A 31 -8.50 2.32 7.63
CA PHE A 31 -7.55 3.24 6.99
C PHE A 31 -7.14 2.73 5.60
N ARG A 32 -6.78 1.45 5.47
CA ARG A 32 -6.39 0.83 4.20
C ARG A 32 -7.52 0.95 3.17
N GLU A 33 -8.75 0.67 3.58
CA GLU A 33 -9.93 0.81 2.70
C GLU A 33 -10.10 2.25 2.24
N ALA A 34 -10.08 3.21 3.16
CA ALA A 34 -10.18 4.63 2.83
C ALA A 34 -9.08 5.09 1.88
N LEU A 35 -7.84 4.65 2.09
CA LEU A 35 -6.73 4.96 1.20
C LEU A 35 -7.01 4.51 -0.24
N TRP A 36 -7.45 3.27 -0.43
CA TRP A 36 -7.75 2.77 -1.78
C TRP A 36 -8.97 3.46 -2.39
N LEU A 37 -9.98 3.82 -1.59
CA LEU A 37 -11.11 4.61 -2.08
C LEU A 37 -10.68 6.00 -2.55
N GLU A 38 -9.82 6.71 -1.82
CA GLU A 38 -9.28 8.01 -2.28
C GLU A 38 -8.47 7.86 -3.57
N VAL A 39 -7.68 6.79 -3.70
CA VAL A 39 -6.97 6.47 -4.96
C VAL A 39 -7.96 6.20 -6.10
N SER A 40 -9.12 5.62 -5.83
CA SER A 40 -10.16 5.36 -6.84
C SER A 40 -10.79 6.64 -7.38
N GLN A 41 -10.78 7.72 -6.60
CA GLN A 41 -11.36 9.01 -6.99
C GLN A 41 -10.37 9.87 -7.80
N ASP A 42 -9.12 9.46 -7.91
CA ASP A 42 -8.10 10.15 -8.68
C ASP A 42 -7.97 9.52 -10.09
N PRO A 43 -8.36 10.23 -11.16
CA PRO A 43 -8.31 9.71 -12.53
C PRO A 43 -6.90 9.36 -13.02
N GLU A 44 -5.87 10.10 -12.60
CA GLU A 44 -4.49 9.87 -13.04
C GLU A 44 -3.88 8.65 -12.33
N LEU A 45 -4.20 8.45 -11.06
CA LEU A 45 -3.76 7.29 -10.30
C LEU A 45 -4.51 6.02 -10.72
N ILE A 46 -5.83 6.07 -10.83
CA ILE A 46 -6.64 4.88 -11.15
C ILE A 46 -6.34 4.35 -12.56
N ALA A 47 -6.03 5.24 -13.51
CA ALA A 47 -5.67 4.88 -14.88
C ALA A 47 -4.36 4.06 -14.99
N GLN A 48 -3.53 4.03 -13.93
CA GLN A 48 -2.30 3.23 -13.90
C GLN A 48 -2.57 1.75 -13.57
N PHE A 49 -3.79 1.41 -13.13
CA PHE A 49 -4.16 0.05 -12.75
C PHE A 49 -4.93 -0.65 -13.87
N SER A 50 -4.82 -1.98 -13.94
CA SER A 50 -5.66 -2.81 -14.82
C SER A 50 -7.14 -2.73 -14.45
N GLU A 51 -8.06 -3.01 -15.38
CA GLU A 51 -9.51 -2.94 -15.14
C GLU A 51 -9.97 -3.73 -13.91
N ILE A 52 -9.40 -4.93 -13.69
CA ILE A 52 -9.68 -5.74 -12.50
C ILE A 52 -9.26 -5.00 -11.23
N ASN A 53 -8.07 -4.39 -11.24
CA ASN A 53 -7.60 -3.62 -10.09
C ASN A 53 -8.42 -2.33 -9.91
N GLN A 54 -8.85 -1.67 -10.98
CA GLN A 54 -9.73 -0.51 -10.88
C GLN A 54 -11.05 -0.85 -10.18
N LEU A 55 -11.69 -1.97 -10.56
CA LEU A 55 -12.91 -2.46 -9.90
C LEU A 55 -12.68 -2.80 -8.42
N ARG A 56 -11.53 -3.39 -8.09
CA ARG A 56 -11.19 -3.71 -6.70
C ARG A 56 -10.99 -2.45 -5.87
N ILE A 57 -10.22 -1.51 -6.38
CA ILE A 57 -9.89 -0.25 -5.70
C ILE A 57 -11.17 0.57 -5.49
N SER A 58 -12.09 0.62 -6.46
CA SER A 58 -13.38 1.32 -6.31
C SER A 58 -14.31 0.70 -5.26
N GLN A 59 -14.03 -0.53 -4.84
CA GLN A 59 -14.69 -1.23 -3.74
C GLN A 59 -13.88 -1.17 -2.43
N GLY A 60 -12.81 -0.35 -2.37
CA GLY A 60 -11.93 -0.23 -1.20
C GLY A 60 -10.96 -1.41 -1.00
N PHE A 61 -10.91 -2.33 -1.96
CA PHE A 61 -9.99 -3.47 -1.88
C PHE A 61 -8.61 -3.11 -2.39
N THR A 62 -7.59 -3.68 -1.73
CA THR A 62 -6.21 -3.59 -2.20
C THR A 62 -6.03 -4.27 -3.57
N PRO A 63 -5.37 -3.59 -4.52
CA PRO A 63 -5.08 -4.14 -5.84
C PRO A 63 -4.02 -5.23 -5.79
N PHE A 64 -4.02 -6.08 -6.81
CA PHE A 64 -2.95 -7.03 -7.07
C PHE A 64 -1.69 -6.30 -7.56
N ALA A 65 -0.53 -6.73 -7.06
CA ALA A 65 0.76 -6.37 -7.60
C ALA A 65 1.03 -7.15 -8.91
N PRO A 66 1.93 -6.64 -9.79
CA PRO A 66 2.46 -7.43 -10.90
C PRO A 66 3.08 -8.74 -10.42
N ASP A 67 3.06 -9.77 -11.27
CA ASP A 67 3.50 -11.13 -10.93
C ASP A 67 4.95 -11.17 -10.42
N GLU A 68 5.83 -10.31 -10.96
CA GLU A 68 7.23 -10.22 -10.55
C GLU A 68 7.40 -9.72 -9.11
N GLY A 69 6.37 -9.06 -8.56
CA GLY A 69 6.32 -8.56 -7.19
C GLY A 69 5.60 -9.50 -6.21
N HIS A 70 5.11 -10.65 -6.66
CA HIS A 70 4.49 -11.62 -5.76
C HIS A 70 5.55 -12.24 -4.85
N TYR A 71 5.15 -12.51 -3.61
CA TYR A 71 5.92 -13.37 -2.71
C TYR A 71 5.38 -14.80 -2.84
N ILE A 72 6.28 -15.74 -3.13
CA ILE A 72 5.98 -17.16 -3.25
C ILE A 72 6.73 -17.88 -2.13
N GLY A 73 6.05 -18.10 -1.01
CA GLY A 73 6.57 -18.84 0.14
C GLY A 73 6.11 -20.29 0.16
N PRO A 74 6.71 -21.12 1.03
CA PRO A 74 6.34 -22.53 1.16
C PRO A 74 4.93 -22.76 1.72
N LYS A 75 4.36 -21.78 2.44
CA LYS A 75 3.04 -21.88 3.09
C LYS A 75 1.97 -21.02 2.43
N GLU A 76 2.37 -19.90 1.83
CA GLU A 76 1.43 -18.94 1.26
C GLU A 76 2.04 -18.21 0.07
N THR A 77 1.16 -17.70 -0.80
CA THR A 77 1.51 -16.79 -1.89
C THR A 77 0.78 -15.49 -1.68
N LEU A 78 1.54 -14.39 -1.56
CA LEU A 78 1.00 -13.05 -1.37
C LEU A 78 1.11 -12.29 -2.69
N LYS A 79 -0.04 -11.79 -3.15
CA LYS A 79 -0.20 -11.19 -4.50
C LYS A 79 -0.66 -9.75 -4.49
N LYS A 80 -1.15 -9.23 -3.36
CA LYS A 80 -1.68 -7.88 -3.24
C LYS A 80 -0.59 -6.94 -2.76
N PHE A 81 -0.62 -5.68 -3.18
CA PHE A 81 0.24 -4.68 -2.55
C PHE A 81 0.04 -4.65 -1.03
N GLN A 82 1.04 -4.18 -0.30
CA GLN A 82 0.99 -4.05 1.15
C GLN A 82 1.33 -2.61 1.56
N ILE A 83 0.80 -2.19 2.70
CA ILE A 83 1.15 -0.91 3.32
C ILE A 83 2.18 -1.22 4.41
N HIS A 84 3.34 -0.58 4.32
CA HIS A 84 4.49 -0.80 5.19
C HIS A 84 4.83 0.47 5.97
N HIS A 85 5.09 0.33 7.28
CA HIS A 85 5.62 1.40 8.12
C HIS A 85 7.13 1.51 7.92
N PHE A 86 7.60 2.62 7.38
CA PHE A 86 9.02 2.86 7.08
C PHE A 86 9.88 2.92 8.34
N ILE A 87 9.40 3.62 9.36
CA ILE A 87 9.87 3.56 10.74
C ILE A 87 8.94 2.61 11.47
N ALA A 88 9.48 1.52 12.02
CA ALA A 88 8.67 0.55 12.72
C ALA A 88 8.01 1.16 13.96
N ILE A 89 6.82 0.65 14.31
CA ILE A 89 6.03 1.15 15.44
C ILE A 89 6.80 1.00 16.76
N GLU A 90 7.57 -0.07 16.92
CA GLU A 90 8.42 -0.31 18.11
C GLU A 90 9.53 0.73 18.28
N TYR A 91 9.95 1.39 17.21
CA TYR A 91 10.93 2.49 17.22
C TYR A 91 10.26 3.88 17.22
N GLY A 92 8.97 3.95 17.57
CA GLY A 92 8.22 5.21 17.66
C GLY A 92 7.62 5.68 16.33
N GLY A 93 7.61 4.85 15.30
CA GLY A 93 6.91 5.15 14.05
C GLY A 93 5.41 5.29 14.25
N GLY A 94 4.83 6.38 13.74
CA GLY A 94 3.40 6.62 13.84
C GLY A 94 2.59 5.58 13.05
N VAL A 95 1.55 5.03 13.66
CA VAL A 95 0.68 4.00 13.05
C VAL A 95 -0.10 4.55 11.85
N TYR A 96 -0.65 5.75 12.00
CA TYR A 96 -1.42 6.47 10.97
C TYR A 96 -0.68 7.71 10.46
N ASP A 97 0.62 7.81 10.74
CA ASP A 97 1.47 8.84 10.13
C ASP A 97 1.67 8.47 8.67
N ILE A 98 0.96 9.14 7.78
CA ILE A 98 0.96 8.80 6.36
C ILE A 98 2.34 9.01 5.72
N ASP A 99 3.15 9.93 6.24
CA ASP A 99 4.54 10.13 5.79
C ASP A 99 5.45 8.96 6.21
N ASN A 100 5.02 8.19 7.21
CA ASN A 100 5.63 6.93 7.64
C ASN A 100 5.12 5.71 6.84
N LEU A 101 4.13 5.85 5.95
CA LEU A 101 3.56 4.72 5.20
C LEU A 101 4.11 4.62 3.78
N ARG A 102 4.34 3.38 3.33
CA ARG A 102 4.84 3.05 1.99
C ARG A 102 4.01 1.96 1.36
N ILE A 103 3.75 2.06 0.06
CA ILE A 103 3.19 0.96 -0.73
C ILE A 103 4.32 0.09 -1.25
N VAL A 104 4.27 -1.19 -0.92
CA VAL A 104 5.29 -2.18 -1.30
C VAL A 104 4.65 -3.37 -1.99
N THR A 105 5.41 -4.04 -2.85
CA THR A 105 5.05 -5.38 -3.31
C THR A 105 5.31 -6.40 -2.19
N PRO A 106 4.59 -7.52 -2.15
CA PRO A 106 4.88 -8.57 -1.18
C PRO A 106 6.33 -9.07 -1.21
N ARG A 107 6.91 -9.17 -2.41
CA ARG A 107 8.32 -9.56 -2.56
C ARG A 107 9.26 -8.57 -1.88
N LEU A 108 9.06 -7.27 -2.09
CA LEU A 108 9.87 -6.25 -1.45
C LEU A 108 9.64 -6.23 0.07
N HIS A 109 8.40 -6.44 0.52
CA HIS A 109 8.10 -6.45 1.95
C HIS A 109 8.83 -7.60 2.67
N ASP A 110 8.89 -8.79 2.05
CA ASP A 110 9.69 -9.92 2.54
C ASP A 110 11.19 -9.58 2.59
N GLU A 111 11.71 -8.91 1.55
CA GLU A 111 13.11 -8.48 1.51
C GLU A 111 13.45 -7.52 2.65
N ILE A 112 12.61 -6.51 2.88
CA ILE A 112 12.81 -5.49 3.92
C ILE A 112 12.91 -6.12 5.32
N HIS A 113 12.08 -7.13 5.61
CA HIS A 113 11.99 -7.69 6.96
C HIS A 113 12.89 -8.91 7.22
N TYR A 114 13.21 -9.70 6.18
CA TYR A 114 13.80 -11.03 6.39
C TYR A 114 15.07 -11.30 5.60
N ARG A 115 15.41 -10.48 4.61
CA ARG A 115 16.55 -10.77 3.71
C ARG A 115 17.61 -9.68 3.65
N ARG A 116 17.44 -8.60 4.42
CA ARG A 116 18.43 -7.53 4.60
C ARG A 116 19.18 -7.69 5.91
#